data_AF-A0A1Y4SHT8-F1
#
_entry.id   AF-A0A1Y4SHT8-F1
#
_cell.length_a   1.000
_cell.length_b   1.000
_cell.length_c   1.000
_cell.angle_alpha   90.00
_cell.angle_beta   90.00
_cell.angle_gamma   90.00
#
_symmetry.space_group_name_H-M   'P 1'
#
loop_
_entity.id
_entity.type
_entity.pdbx_description
1 polymer ?
#
loop_
_entity_poly.entity_id
_entity_poly.type
_entity_poly.pdbx_seq_one_letter_code
_entity_poly.pdbx_strand_id
1 'polypeptide(L)'
;MNGTNGNQSGFTDKALVPYPVILAATKGDPDAMKMVLQHFSGYIARLSMRTLYDERGNVYFGVDEDIRERLQAKLMLAVLAFKAE
;
A
#
# COMPACT_ATOMS: atom_id res chain seq x y z
N MET A 1 25.38 22.20 17.28
CA MET A 1 26.13 20.96 17.01
C MET A 1 25.15 19.80 17.07
N ASN A 2 25.10 19.06 15.96
CA ASN A 2 24.70 17.65 15.77
C ASN A 2 23.25 17.27 16.16
N GLY A 3 22.42 16.70 15.28
CA GLY A 3 22.68 15.99 14.04
C GLY A 3 21.77 14.76 14.00
N THR A 4 21.13 14.55 12.83
CA THR A 4 20.45 13.33 12.36
C THR A 4 19.21 12.84 13.13
N ASN A 5 18.03 13.31 12.74
CA ASN A 5 16.84 12.45 12.75
C ASN A 5 16.70 11.86 11.35
N GLY A 6 16.93 10.55 11.28
CA GLY A 6 17.11 9.79 10.06
C GLY A 6 15.95 9.98 9.10
N ASN A 7 16.25 10.63 7.98
CA ASN A 7 15.66 10.25 6.70
C ASN A 7 16.02 8.77 6.48
N GLN A 8 15.21 7.87 7.02
CA GLN A 8 15.13 6.53 6.49
C GLN A 8 14.52 6.69 5.11
N SER A 9 15.38 6.80 4.10
CA SER A 9 15.00 6.60 2.70
C SER A 9 14.29 5.26 2.62
N GLY A 10 12.95 5.30 2.65
CA GLY A 10 12.01 4.19 2.87
C GLY A 10 11.91 3.21 1.71
N PHE A 11 13.05 2.92 1.09
CA PHE A 11 13.26 1.86 0.13
C PHE A 11 14.27 0.88 0.73
N THR A 12 14.00 0.39 1.95
CA THR A 12 14.64 -0.83 2.41
C THR A 12 14.12 -1.95 1.53
N ASP A 13 15.03 -2.78 1.01
CA ASP A 13 14.72 -4.04 0.32
C ASP A 13 13.47 -4.67 0.93
N LYS A 14 12.35 -4.59 0.20
CA LYS A 14 11.04 -4.95 0.75
C LYS A 14 11.03 -6.45 0.97
N ALA A 15 11.31 -6.86 2.21
CA ALA A 15 11.17 -8.24 2.64
C ALA A 15 9.82 -8.77 2.18
N LEU A 16 9.84 -9.90 1.46
CA LEU A 16 8.62 -10.51 0.93
C LEU A 16 7.62 -10.77 2.06
N VAL A 17 6.33 -10.66 1.75
CA VAL A 17 5.30 -11.13 2.68
C VAL A 17 5.51 -12.63 2.92
N PRO A 18 5.63 -13.09 4.18
CA PRO A 18 5.84 -14.52 4.44
C PRO A 18 4.72 -15.38 3.83
N TYR A 19 5.08 -16.52 3.23
CA TYR A 19 4.10 -17.43 2.64
C TYR A 19 2.95 -17.83 3.60
N PRO A 20 3.19 -18.12 4.90
CA PRO A 20 2.10 -18.41 5.84
C PRO A 20 1.10 -17.27 5.97
N VAL A 21 1.56 -16.01 5.87
CA VAL A 21 0.70 -14.83 5.90
C VAL A 21 -0.14 -14.75 4.62
N ILE A 22 0.46 -14.99 3.46
CA ILE A 22 -0.27 -15.03 2.18
C ILE A 22 -1.36 -16.10 2.23
N LEU A 23 -1.03 -17.31 2.70
CA LEU A 23 -1.98 -18.42 2.82
C LEU A 23 -3.10 -18.16 3.83
N ALA A 24 -2.82 -17.47 4.94
CA ALA A 24 -3.85 -17.06 5.87
C ALA A 24 -4.78 -15.99 5.25
N ALA A 25 -4.19 -15.02 4.53
CA ALA A 25 -4.95 -13.97 3.86
C ALA A 25 -5.86 -14.52 2.74
N THR A 26 -5.43 -15.54 1.99
CA THR A 26 -6.29 -16.20 0.98
C THR A 26 -7.50 -16.91 1.60
N LYS A 27 -7.39 -17.32 2.88
CA LYS A 27 -8.50 -17.91 3.66
C LYS A 27 -9.41 -16.86 4.31
N GLY A 28 -9.14 -15.57 4.08
CA GLY A 28 -9.95 -14.47 4.61
C GLY A 28 -9.55 -14.01 6.02
N ASP A 29 -8.36 -14.37 6.51
CA ASP A 29 -7.85 -13.88 7.80
C ASP A 29 -7.64 -12.34 7.73
N PRO A 30 -8.31 -11.55 8.60
CA PRO A 30 -8.27 -10.10 8.53
C PRO A 30 -6.91 -9.51 8.93
N ASP A 31 -6.20 -10.12 9.88
CA ASP A 31 -4.90 -9.66 10.33
C ASP A 31 -3.83 -9.94 9.26
N ALA A 32 -3.91 -11.11 8.62
CA ALA A 32 -3.08 -11.45 7.48
C ALA A 32 -3.33 -10.53 6.28
N MET A 33 -4.60 -10.22 5.98
CA MET A 33 -4.96 -9.27 4.92
C MET A 33 -4.39 -7.87 5.21
N LYS A 34 -4.48 -7.41 6.46
CA LYS A 34 -3.90 -6.13 6.89
C LYS A 34 -2.38 -6.09 6.69
N MET A 35 -1.66 -7.17 7.01
CA MET A 35 -0.22 -7.27 6.76
C MET A 35 0.12 -7.17 5.27
N VAL A 36 -0.65 -7.83 4.40
CA VAL A 36 -0.50 -7.74 2.94
C VAL A 36 -0.73 -6.30 2.46
N LEU A 37 -1.83 -5.66 2.87
CA LEU A 37 -2.13 -4.26 2.52
C LEU A 37 -1.04 -3.31 3.00
N GLN A 38 -0.53 -3.50 4.22
CA GLN A 38 0.55 -2.69 4.77
C GLN A 38 1.85 -2.83 3.96
N HIS A 39 2.20 -4.05 3.54
CA HIS A 39 3.37 -4.29 2.68
C HIS A 39 3.27 -3.53 1.34
N PHE A 40 2.08 -3.55 0.72
CA PHE A 40 1.86 -2.88 -0.56
C PHE A 40 1.51 -1.39 -0.46
N SER A 41 1.29 -0.85 0.75
CA SER A 41 0.84 0.53 1.00
C SER A 41 1.63 1.59 0.23
N GLY A 42 2.97 1.52 0.27
CA GLY A 42 3.82 2.46 -0.46
C GLY A 42 3.74 2.33 -1.99
N TYR A 43 3.52 1.12 -2.51
CA TYR A 43 3.33 0.92 -3.95
C TYR A 43 1.96 1.43 -4.39
N ILE A 44 0.92 1.16 -3.60
CA ILE A 44 -0.42 1.70 -3.82
C ILE A 44 -0.39 3.23 -3.78
N ALA A 45 0.23 3.84 -2.77
CA ALA A 45 0.35 5.30 -2.67
C ALA A 45 1.03 5.90 -3.90
N ARG A 46 2.11 5.27 -4.39
CA ARG A 46 2.80 5.68 -5.61
C ARG A 46 1.90 5.59 -6.85
N LEU A 47 1.16 4.50 -7.03
CA LEU A 47 0.23 4.32 -8.15
C LEU A 47 -1.00 5.23 -8.09
N SER A 48 -1.30 5.72 -6.89
CA SER A 48 -2.42 6.62 -6.62
C SER A 48 -2.04 8.09 -6.76
N MET A 49 -0.78 8.42 -7.08
CA MET A 49 -0.40 9.82 -7.24
C MET A 49 -1.04 10.46 -8.47
N ARG A 50 -1.66 11.62 -8.27
CA ARG A 50 -2.30 12.43 -9.30
C ARG A 50 -2.05 13.90 -9.08
N THR A 51 -2.28 14.66 -10.15
CA THR A 51 -2.44 16.10 -10.10
C THR A 51 -3.85 16.39 -9.63
N LEU A 52 -3.98 17.07 -8.49
CA LEU A 52 -5.22 17.40 -7.83
C LEU A 52 -5.42 18.93 -7.84
N TYR A 53 -6.67 19.34 -7.76
CA TYR A 53 -7.09 20.74 -7.76
C TYR A 53 -7.86 21.01 -6.47
N ASP A 54 -7.46 22.05 -5.73
CA ASP A 54 -8.25 22.52 -4.60
C ASP A 54 -9.44 23.40 -5.07
N GLU A 55 -10.32 23.77 -4.15
CA GLU A 55 -11.49 24.62 -4.43
C GLU A 55 -11.12 26.02 -4.95
N ARG A 56 -9.85 26.44 -4.77
CA ARG A 56 -9.32 27.72 -5.21
C ARG A 56 -8.59 27.62 -6.56
N GLY A 57 -8.56 26.43 -7.16
CA GLY A 57 -7.90 26.15 -8.43
C GLY A 57 -6.38 25.94 -8.33
N ASN A 58 -5.82 25.84 -7.12
CA ASN A 58 -4.40 25.53 -6.96
C ASN A 58 -4.14 24.06 -7.27
N VAL A 59 -3.05 23.84 -8.00
CA VAL A 59 -2.60 22.51 -8.40
C VAL A 59 -1.62 21.96 -7.38
N TYR A 60 -1.86 20.74 -6.91
CA TYR A 60 -0.90 20.02 -6.09
C TYR A 60 -0.77 18.57 -6.55
N PHE A 61 0.41 18.00 -6.31
CA PHE A 61 0.69 16.61 -6.62
C PHE A 61 0.54 15.79 -5.34
N GLY A 62 -0.46 14.91 -5.31
CA GLY A 62 -0.87 14.20 -4.11
C GLY A 62 -1.43 12.82 -4.39
N VAL A 63 -1.69 12.08 -3.32
CA VAL A 63 -2.38 10.79 -3.41
C VAL A 63 -3.87 11.04 -3.66
N ASP A 64 -4.37 10.49 -4.75
CA ASP A 64 -5.80 10.39 -5.02
C ASP A 64 -6.38 9.27 -4.16
N GLU A 65 -7.23 9.66 -3.22
CA GLU A 65 -7.77 8.77 -2.19
C GLU A 65 -8.74 7.75 -2.76
N ASP A 66 -9.56 8.13 -3.73
CA ASP A 66 -10.49 7.22 -4.41
C ASP A 66 -9.72 6.14 -5.19
N ILE A 67 -8.63 6.53 -5.87
CA ILE A 67 -7.75 5.56 -6.54
C ILE A 67 -7.07 4.66 -5.53
N ARG A 68 -6.59 5.20 -4.40
CA ARG A 68 -5.94 4.42 -3.34
C ARG A 68 -6.88 3.36 -2.79
N GLU A 69 -8.09 3.74 -2.41
CA GLU A 69 -9.11 2.83 -1.88
C GLU A 69 -9.48 1.76 -2.91
N ARG A 70 -9.67 2.15 -4.18
CA ARG A 70 -9.97 1.20 -5.26
C ARG A 70 -8.84 0.20 -5.49
N LEU A 71 -7.58 0.63 -5.40
CA LEU A 71 -6.42 -0.25 -5.52
C LEU A 71 -6.31 -1.21 -4.33
N GLN A 72 -6.56 -0.73 -3.10
CA GLN A 72 -6.62 -1.58 -1.91
C GLN A 72 -7.72 -2.65 -2.06
N ALA A 73 -8.93 -2.26 -2.45
CA ALA A 73 -10.04 -3.20 -2.65
C ALA A 73 -9.73 -4.26 -3.72
N LYS A 74 -9.13 -3.85 -4.85
CA LYS A 74 -8.70 -4.79 -5.90
C LYS A 74 -7.62 -5.75 -5.42
N LEU A 75 -6.67 -5.28 -4.60
CA LEU A 75 -5.65 -6.13 -4.03
C LEU A 75 -6.26 -7.17 -3.08
N MET A 76 -7.19 -6.77 -2.21
CA MET A 76 -7.90 -7.69 -1.33
C MET A 76 -8.62 -8.79 -2.12
N LEU A 77 -9.35 -8.41 -3.18
CA LEU A 77 -10.02 -9.37 -4.06
C LEU A 77 -9.04 -10.31 -4.76
N ALA A 78 -7.91 -9.78 -5.25
CA ALA A 78 -6.88 -10.60 -5.90
C ALA A 78 -6.24 -11.60 -4.93
N VAL A 79 -6.02 -11.21 -3.67
CA VAL A 79 -5.50 -12.10 -2.62
C VAL A 79 -6.50 -13.19 -2.27
N LEU A 80 -7.79 -12.87 -2.14
CA LEU A 80 -8.84 -13.88 -1.89
C LEU A 80 -8.99 -14.87 -3.06
N ALA A 81 -8.78 -14.42 -4.30
CA ALA A 81 -8.81 -15.27 -5.48
C ALA A 81 -7.50 -16.02 -5.75
N PHE A 82 -6.44 -15.74 -4.99
CA PHE A 82 -5.13 -16.33 -5.20
C PHE A 82 -5.13 -17.82 -4.81
N LYS A 83 -4.79 -18.67 -5.78
CA LYS A 83 -4.60 -20.10 -5.54
C LYS A 83 -3.17 -20.36 -5.06
N ALA A 84 -3.02 -20.44 -3.75
CA ALA A 84 -1.85 -21.04 -3.12
C ALA A 84 -2.07 -22.56 -3.14
N GLU A 85 -1.20 -23.30 -3.83
CA GLU A 85 -1.26 -24.77 -3.92
C GLU A 85 -1.26 -25.45 -2.54
#